data_AF-A0A7Y5QBW4-F1
#
_entry.id   AF-A0A7Y5QBW4-F1
#
_cell.length_a   1.000
_cell.length_b   1.000
_cell.length_c   1.000
_cell.angle_alpha   90.00
_cell.angle_beta   90.00
_cell.angle_gamma   90.00
#
_symmetry.space_group_name_H-M   'P 1'
#
loop_
_entity.id
_entity.type
_entity.pdbx_description
1 polymer ?
#
loop_
_entity_poly.entity_id
_entity_poly.type
_entity_poly.pdbx_seq_one_letter_code
_entity_poly.pdbx_strand_id
1 'polypeptide(L)'
;MQKTLRTVRTIMAMLRRFRRAVLSLCAVGLLIWMGVEDHSAATPVVFGFIFSGLFILHRDGRMLGHRSTEVALILAGSGIGLGTALTAALLMVIKTGWHAHLFPDFPPGMILDVLARAPWWGAAGAFVGLGAALLARWRRR
;
A
#
# COMPACT_ATOMS: atom_id res chain seq x y z
N MET A 1 -1.25 -36.83 -1.20
CA MET A 1 -0.48 -35.78 -0.49
C MET A 1 0.51 -35.00 -1.38
N GLN A 2 1.24 -35.63 -2.31
CA GLN A 2 2.22 -34.94 -3.19
C GLN A 2 1.64 -33.93 -4.19
N LYS A 3 0.44 -34.17 -4.76
CA LYS A 3 -0.20 -33.25 -5.73
C LYS A 3 -0.53 -31.88 -5.09
N THR A 4 -1.05 -31.89 -3.86
CA THR A 4 -1.42 -30.67 -3.10
C THR A 4 -0.20 -29.79 -2.82
N LEU A 5 0.95 -30.40 -2.49
CA LEU A 5 2.20 -29.68 -2.23
C LEU A 5 2.80 -29.02 -3.48
N ARG A 6 2.61 -29.62 -4.67
CA ARG A 6 3.03 -29.00 -5.94
C ARG A 6 2.18 -27.78 -6.28
N THR A 7 0.86 -27.86 -6.14
CA THR A 7 -0.05 -26.75 -6.46
C THR A 7 0.21 -25.52 -5.57
N VAL A 8 0.39 -25.72 -4.26
CA VAL A 8 0.70 -24.62 -3.33
C VAL A 8 2.02 -23.94 -3.68
N ARG A 9 3.06 -24.71 -4.04
CA ARG A 9 4.36 -24.14 -4.45
C ARG A 9 4.25 -23.30 -5.72
N THR A 10 3.48 -23.74 -6.71
CA THR A 10 3.26 -22.99 -7.96
C THR A 10 2.53 -21.67 -7.70
N ILE A 11 1.47 -21.68 -6.90
CA ILE A 11 0.72 -20.47 -6.52
C ILE A 11 1.63 -19.48 -5.78
N MET A 12 2.39 -19.95 -4.80
CA MET A 12 3.34 -19.10 -4.05
C MET A 12 4.47 -18.55 -4.94
N ALA A 13 4.93 -19.31 -5.93
CA ALA A 13 5.91 -18.82 -6.89
C ALA A 13 5.32 -17.74 -7.81
N MET A 14 4.08 -17.92 -8.27
CA MET A 14 3.35 -16.95 -9.10
C MET A 14 3.10 -15.64 -8.35
N LEU A 15 2.59 -15.68 -7.12
CA LEU A 15 2.38 -14.49 -6.28
C LEU A 15 3.68 -13.72 -6.03
N ARG A 16 4.79 -14.43 -5.80
CA ARG A 16 6.12 -13.80 -5.64
C ARG A 16 6.65 -13.18 -6.93
N ARG A 17 6.33 -13.74 -8.10
CA ARG A 17 6.68 -13.15 -9.40
C ARG A 17 5.84 -11.91 -9.67
N PHE A 18 4.53 -11.98 -9.45
CA PHE A 18 3.62 -10.85 -9.60
C PHE A 18 4.04 -9.68 -8.71
N ARG A 19 4.28 -9.92 -7.41
CA ARG A 19 4.76 -8.89 -6.48
C ARG A 19 6.04 -8.22 -6.95
N ARG A 20 7.01 -9.00 -7.45
CA ARG A 20 8.26 -8.46 -8.00
C ARG A 20 8.02 -7.61 -9.24
N ALA A 21 7.16 -8.07 -10.16
CA ALA A 21 6.80 -7.31 -11.35
C ALA A 21 6.15 -5.97 -10.98
N VAL A 22 5.19 -5.96 -10.03
CA VAL A 22 4.56 -4.71 -9.56
C VAL A 22 5.60 -3.79 -8.94
N LEU A 23 6.49 -4.30 -8.07
CA LEU A 23 7.56 -3.47 -7.49
C LEU A 23 8.50 -2.89 -8.55
N SER A 24 8.90 -3.68 -9.54
CA SER A 24 9.74 -3.21 -10.64
C SER A 24 9.05 -2.14 -11.47
N LEU A 25 7.76 -2.32 -11.80
CA LEU A 25 6.97 -1.33 -12.51
C LEU A 25 6.80 -0.04 -11.69
N CYS A 26 6.54 -0.15 -10.39
CA CYS A 26 6.46 1.02 -9.51
C CYS A 26 7.80 1.73 -9.37
N ALA A 27 8.91 1.00 -9.29
CA ALA A 27 10.24 1.60 -9.24
C ALA A 27 10.56 2.38 -10.52
N VAL A 28 10.31 1.77 -11.69
CA VAL A 28 10.49 2.46 -12.99
C VAL A 28 9.57 3.66 -13.10
N GLY A 29 8.28 3.50 -12.74
CA GLY A 29 7.31 4.59 -12.77
C GLY A 29 7.68 5.73 -11.81
N LEU A 30 8.21 5.41 -10.62
CA LEU A 30 8.69 6.40 -9.67
C LEU A 30 9.90 7.16 -10.22
N LEU A 31 10.87 6.46 -10.83
CA LEU A 31 12.03 7.10 -11.46
C LEU A 31 11.62 8.06 -12.58
N ILE A 32 10.65 7.66 -13.42
CA ILE A 32 10.11 8.53 -14.46
C ILE A 32 9.41 9.74 -13.83
N TRP A 33 8.54 9.51 -12.83
CA TRP A 33 7.82 10.58 -12.15
C TRP A 33 8.74 11.54 -11.40
N MET A 34 9.88 11.09 -10.90
CA MET A 34 10.86 11.95 -10.24
C MET A 34 11.44 13.01 -11.18
N GLY A 35 11.44 12.80 -12.50
CA GLY A 35 11.91 13.79 -13.48
C GLY A 35 10.82 14.68 -14.09
N VAL A 36 9.55 14.45 -13.74
CA VAL A 36 8.41 15.23 -14.25
C VAL A 36 7.96 16.22 -13.19
N GLU A 37 7.89 17.51 -13.52
CA GLU A 37 7.28 18.51 -12.64
C GLU A 37 5.78 18.21 -12.46
N ASP A 38 5.34 18.04 -11.22
CA ASP A 38 3.97 17.68 -10.86
C ASP A 38 3.59 18.37 -9.56
N HIS A 39 2.46 19.09 -9.56
CA HIS A 39 1.92 19.82 -8.40
C HIS A 39 0.73 19.10 -7.76
N SER A 40 0.40 17.89 -8.23
CA SER A 40 -0.72 17.11 -7.72
C SER A 40 -0.30 16.14 -6.63
N ALA A 41 -1.12 16.05 -5.57
CA ALA A 41 -0.94 15.03 -4.54
C ALA A 41 -1.34 13.63 -5.03
N ALA A 42 -2.04 13.53 -6.16
CA ALA A 42 -2.61 12.27 -6.64
C ALA A 42 -1.53 11.22 -6.90
N THR A 43 -0.45 11.61 -7.59
CA THR A 43 0.63 10.69 -7.93
C THR A 43 1.34 10.09 -6.72
N PRO A 44 1.83 10.88 -5.74
CA PRO A 44 2.45 10.32 -4.54
C PRO A 44 1.46 9.50 -3.68
N VAL A 45 0.16 9.83 -3.69
CA VAL A 45 -0.88 9.04 -3.03
C VAL A 45 -1.06 7.67 -3.67
N VAL A 46 -1.08 7.59 -5.00
CA VAL A 46 -1.18 6.30 -5.72
C VAL A 46 0.05 5.43 -5.41
N PHE A 47 1.25 5.99 -5.46
CA PHE A 47 2.46 5.26 -5.08
C PHE A 47 2.45 4.83 -3.62
N GLY A 48 2.04 5.72 -2.70
CA GLY A 48 1.91 5.42 -1.29
C GLY A 48 0.94 4.27 -1.01
N PHE A 49 -0.19 4.22 -1.73
CA PHE A 49 -1.17 3.16 -1.62
C PHE A 49 -0.61 1.81 -2.09
N ILE A 50 0.05 1.80 -3.25
CA ILE A 50 0.64 0.58 -3.80
C ILE A 50 1.74 0.05 -2.87
N PHE A 51 2.67 0.91 -2.42
CA PHE A 51 3.75 0.49 -1.53
C PHE A 51 3.24 -0.02 -0.19
N SER A 52 2.25 0.64 0.40
CA SER A 52 1.66 0.21 1.67
C SER A 52 0.91 -1.11 1.53
N GLY A 53 0.14 -1.27 0.46
CA GLY A 53 -0.52 -2.53 0.11
C GLY A 53 0.47 -3.68 -0.04
N LEU A 54 1.54 -3.47 -0.83
CA LEU A 54 2.58 -4.47 -1.03
C LEU A 54 3.36 -4.80 0.25
N PHE A 55 3.61 -3.81 1.11
CA PHE A 55 4.28 -4.01 2.39
C PHE A 55 3.45 -4.90 3.33
N ILE A 56 2.15 -4.61 3.45
CA ILE A 56 1.24 -5.43 4.26
C ILE A 56 1.09 -6.84 3.67
N LEU A 57 0.90 -6.96 2.36
CA LEU A 57 0.86 -8.26 1.67
C LEU A 57 2.18 -9.05 1.79
N HIS A 58 3.32 -8.38 1.96
CA HIS A 58 4.60 -9.03 2.22
C HIS A 58 4.66 -9.63 3.63
N ARG A 59 4.08 -8.95 4.63
CA ARG A 59 4.01 -9.43 6.01
C ARG A 59 3.03 -10.61 6.17
N ASP A 60 2.01 -10.71 5.31
CA ASP A 60 0.85 -11.62 5.47
C ASP A 60 0.94 -13.00 4.80
N GLY A 61 2.08 -13.68 4.94
CA GLY A 61 2.10 -15.15 4.86
C GLY A 61 1.70 -15.85 6.16
N ARG A 62 1.69 -15.12 7.29
CA ARG A 62 1.53 -15.68 8.65
C ARG A 62 0.24 -15.24 9.37
N MET A 63 -0.37 -14.11 9.01
CA MET A 63 -1.59 -13.60 9.68
C MET A 63 -2.86 -14.36 9.31
N LEU A 64 -2.87 -15.12 8.21
CA LEU A 64 -4.04 -15.88 7.74
C LEU A 64 -4.25 -17.23 8.46
N GLY A 65 -3.39 -17.59 9.42
CA GLY A 65 -3.30 -18.95 9.96
C GLY A 65 -4.23 -19.31 11.12
N HIS A 66 -4.88 -18.37 11.82
CA HIS A 66 -5.68 -18.68 13.01
C HIS A 66 -6.90 -17.75 13.18
N ARG A 67 -7.75 -18.07 14.17
CA ARG A 67 -8.98 -17.40 14.66
C ARG A 67 -8.99 -15.84 14.68
N SER A 68 -7.83 -15.19 14.51
CA SER A 68 -7.64 -13.73 14.42
C SER A 68 -7.76 -13.16 12.99
N THR A 69 -8.26 -13.93 12.02
CA THR A 69 -8.30 -13.50 10.61
C THR A 69 -9.14 -12.24 10.37
N GLU A 70 -10.17 -12.02 11.17
CA GLU A 70 -11.06 -10.87 11.02
C GLU A 70 -10.39 -9.58 11.50
N VAL A 71 -9.83 -9.59 12.72
CA VAL A 71 -9.05 -8.49 13.28
C VAL A 71 -7.82 -8.19 12.41
N ALA A 72 -7.14 -9.23 11.93
CA ALA A 72 -6.01 -9.11 11.02
C ALA A 72 -6.38 -8.35 9.74
N LEU A 73 -7.53 -8.64 9.11
CA LEU A 73 -7.98 -7.96 7.90
C LEU A 73 -8.34 -6.49 8.15
N ILE A 74 -8.97 -6.19 9.28
CA ILE A 74 -9.30 -4.81 9.69
C ILE A 74 -8.01 -4.00 9.91
N LEU A 75 -7.06 -4.57 10.67
CA LEU A 75 -5.77 -3.93 10.95
C LEU A 75 -4.91 -3.79 9.69
N ALA A 76 -4.92 -4.78 8.80
CA ALA A 76 -4.25 -4.72 7.51
C ALA A 76 -4.82 -3.57 6.66
N GLY A 77 -6.14 -3.48 6.54
CA GLY A 77 -6.79 -2.38 5.83
C GLY A 77 -6.46 -1.01 6.42
N SER A 78 -6.55 -0.86 7.75
CA SER A 78 -6.15 0.37 8.45
C SER A 78 -4.69 0.74 8.21
N GLY A 79 -3.79 -0.24 8.29
CA GLY A 79 -2.36 -0.07 8.04
C GLY A 79 -2.06 0.37 6.61
N ILE A 80 -2.80 -0.14 5.62
CA ILE A 80 -2.68 0.33 4.23
C ILE A 80 -3.08 1.81 4.13
N GLY A 81 -4.20 2.20 4.73
CA GLY A 81 -4.68 3.59 4.72
C GLY A 81 -3.70 4.57 5.37
N LEU A 82 -3.23 4.23 6.58
CA LEU A 82 -2.23 5.04 7.30
C LEU A 82 -0.90 5.10 6.57
N GLY A 83 -0.42 3.94 6.10
CA GLY A 83 0.83 3.84 5.33
C GLY A 83 0.79 4.67 4.05
N THR A 84 -0.39 4.77 3.41
CA THR A 84 -0.59 5.56 2.19
C THR A 84 -0.27 7.04 2.45
N ALA A 85 -0.86 7.63 3.50
CA ALA A 85 -0.61 9.03 3.85
C ALA A 85 0.85 9.29 4.20
N LEU A 86 1.45 8.43 5.03
CA LEU A 86 2.85 8.58 5.45
C LEU A 86 3.82 8.44 4.27
N THR A 87 3.60 7.45 3.42
CA THR A 87 4.46 7.20 2.26
C THR A 87 4.31 8.30 1.22
N ALA A 88 3.08 8.77 0.96
CA ALA A 88 2.83 9.88 0.05
C ALA A 88 3.53 11.17 0.53
N ALA A 89 3.37 11.51 1.81
CA ALA A 89 4.04 12.67 2.41
C ALA A 89 5.57 12.56 2.31
N LEU A 90 6.14 11.38 2.58
CA LEU A 90 7.57 11.13 2.43
C LEU A 90 8.04 11.31 0.97
N LEU A 91 7.28 10.79 -0.01
CA LEU A 91 7.61 10.96 -1.43
C LEU A 91 7.56 12.43 -1.85
N MET A 92 6.59 13.20 -1.37
CA MET A 92 6.50 14.64 -1.62
C MET A 92 7.74 15.37 -1.08
N VAL A 93 8.14 15.08 0.16
CA VAL A 93 9.37 15.65 0.76
C VAL A 93 10.62 15.31 -0.04
N ILE A 94 10.78 14.04 -0.42
CA ILE A 94 11.94 13.59 -1.21
C ILE A 94 11.98 14.31 -2.56
N LYS A 95 10.84 14.40 -3.26
CA LYS A 95 10.78 15.05 -4.57
C LYS A 95 11.09 16.54 -4.51
N THR A 96 10.49 17.25 -3.55
CA THR A 96 10.78 18.67 -3.33
C THR A 96 12.26 18.91 -2.99
N GLY A 97 12.88 18.03 -2.19
CA GLY A 97 14.32 18.12 -1.89
C GLY A 97 15.20 17.81 -3.11
N TRP A 98 14.75 16.95 -4.02
CA TRP A 98 15.50 16.54 -5.20
C TRP A 98 15.59 17.65 -6.26
N HIS A 99 14.51 18.39 -6.49
CA HIS A 99 14.46 19.41 -7.54
C HIS A 99 15.09 20.77 -7.17
N ALA A 100 15.30 21.05 -5.87
CA ALA A 100 15.98 22.26 -5.38
C ALA A 100 15.51 23.59 -6.02
N HIS A 101 14.23 23.69 -6.36
CA HIS A 101 13.63 24.92 -6.89
C HIS A 101 13.46 25.98 -5.80
N LEU A 102 13.45 27.26 -6.21
CA LEU A 102 13.15 28.38 -5.32
C LEU A 102 11.74 28.28 -4.72
N PHE A 103 10.82 27.70 -5.50
CA PHE A 103 9.46 27.38 -5.09
C PHE A 103 9.32 25.86 -4.96
N PRO A 104 8.94 25.34 -3.79
CA PRO A 104 8.82 23.90 -3.60
C PRO A 104 7.68 23.31 -4.45
N ASP A 105 7.95 22.20 -5.14
CA ASP A 105 6.94 21.44 -5.90
C ASP A 105 5.71 21.10 -5.04
N PHE A 106 5.95 20.76 -3.78
CA PHE A 106 4.94 20.48 -2.78
C PHE A 106 5.12 21.42 -1.58
N PRO A 107 4.27 22.46 -1.46
CA PRO A 107 4.30 23.34 -0.31
C PRO A 107 4.08 22.58 1.01
N PRO A 108 4.68 23.01 2.13
CA PRO A 108 4.51 22.34 3.43
C PRO A 108 3.05 22.16 3.84
N GLY A 109 2.18 23.13 3.54
CA GLY A 109 0.74 23.03 3.82
C GLY A 109 0.08 21.84 3.12
N MET A 110 0.47 21.57 1.87
CA MET A 110 -0.06 20.43 1.10
C MET A 110 0.40 19.08 1.67
N ILE A 111 1.65 18.99 2.16
CA ILE A 111 2.17 17.79 2.82
C ILE A 111 1.41 17.53 4.13
N LEU A 112 1.19 18.59 4.92
CA LEU A 112 0.41 18.53 6.16
C LEU A 112 -1.04 18.15 5.90
N ASP A 113 -1.66 18.64 4.82
CA ASP A 113 -3.02 18.27 4.42
C ASP A 113 -3.14 16.78 4.09
N VAL A 114 -2.12 16.19 3.44
CA VAL A 114 -2.07 14.73 3.20
C VAL A 114 -1.93 13.96 4.50
N LEU A 115 -1.06 14.40 5.41
CA LEU A 115 -0.90 13.77 6.72
C LEU A 115 -2.15 13.89 7.60
N ALA A 116 -2.85 15.03 7.55
CA ALA A 116 -4.10 15.25 8.27
C ALA A 116 -5.23 14.31 7.81
N ARG A 117 -5.13 13.77 6.58
CA ARG A 117 -6.06 12.75 6.06
C ARG A 117 -5.74 11.32 6.54
N ALA A 118 -4.58 11.10 7.16
CA ALA A 118 -4.17 9.76 7.60
C ALA A 118 -5.22 9.05 8.47
N PRO A 119 -5.86 9.68 9.49
CA PRO A 119 -6.88 9.02 10.29
C PRO A 119 -8.09 8.58 9.46
N TRP A 120 -8.51 9.41 8.50
CA TRP A 120 -9.65 9.11 7.63
C TRP A 120 -9.33 7.98 6.64
N TRP A 121 -8.12 7.94 6.09
CA TRP A 121 -7.69 6.85 5.22
C TRP A 121 -7.50 5.55 5.98
N GLY A 122 -6.97 5.61 7.21
CA GLY A 122 -6.91 4.48 8.12
C GLY A 122 -8.31 3.91 8.44
N ALA A 123 -9.26 4.79 8.77
CA ALA A 123 -10.64 4.39 9.01
C ALA A 123 -11.30 3.76 7.76
N ALA A 124 -11.14 4.37 6.59
CA ALA A 124 -11.64 3.82 5.32
C ALA A 124 -11.03 2.45 5.03
N GLY A 125 -9.72 2.30 5.23
CA GLY A 125 -9.02 1.02 5.10
C GLY A 125 -9.56 -0.03 6.07
N ALA A 126 -9.83 0.34 7.33
CA ALA A 126 -10.43 -0.53 8.33
C ALA A 126 -11.82 -1.05 7.90
N PHE A 127 -12.66 -0.20 7.31
CA PHE A 127 -13.95 -0.60 6.76
C PHE A 127 -13.82 -1.58 5.58
N VAL A 128 -12.86 -1.35 4.68
CA VAL A 128 -12.56 -2.31 3.60
C VAL A 128 -12.12 -3.66 4.18
N GLY A 129 -11.25 -3.64 5.20
CA GLY A 129 -10.82 -4.83 5.91
C GLY A 129 -11.97 -5.57 6.61
N LEU A 130 -12.89 -4.84 7.24
CA LEU A 130 -14.10 -5.39 7.84
C LEU A 130 -15.01 -6.06 6.78
N GLY A 131 -15.23 -5.40 5.65
CA GLY A 131 -16.00 -5.96 4.54
C GLY A 131 -15.39 -7.27 4.03
N ALA A 132 -14.07 -7.30 3.87
CA ALA A 132 -13.34 -8.51 3.50
C ALA A 132 -13.47 -9.63 4.56
N ALA A 133 -13.38 -9.28 5.84
CA ALA A 133 -13.55 -10.20 6.95
C ALA A 133 -14.96 -10.83 7.00
N LEU A 134 -16.00 -10.01 6.84
CA LEU A 134 -17.39 -10.46 6.79
C LEU A 134 -17.64 -11.37 5.58
N LEU A 135 -17.11 -11.01 4.41
CA LEU A 135 -17.20 -11.84 3.20
C LEU A 135 -16.51 -13.19 3.39
N ALA A 136 -15.30 -13.19 3.98
CA ALA A 136 -14.56 -14.41 4.27
C ALA A 136 -15.28 -15.31 5.29
N ARG A 137 -15.94 -14.71 6.29
CA ARG A 137 -16.78 -15.44 7.26
C ARG A 137 -18.02 -16.02 6.61
N TRP A 138 -18.72 -15.28 5.75
CA TRP A 138 -19.89 -15.75 5.01
C TRP A 138 -19.57 -16.98 4.16
N ARG A 139 -18.43 -16.97 3.45
CA ARG A 139 -17.98 -18.10 2.62
C ARG A 139 -17.61 -19.38 3.38
N ARG A 140 -17.46 -19.31 4.72
CA ARG A 140 -17.12 -20.47 5.57
C ARG A 140 -18.34 -21.11 6.24
N ARG A 141 -19.51 -20.51 6.11
CA ARG A 141 -20.80 -21.07 6.56
C ARG A 141 -21.42 -21.84 5.41
#